data_AF-K6YVZ1-F1
#
_entry.id   AF-K6YVZ1-F1
#
_cell.length_a   1.000
_cell.length_b   1.000
_cell.length_c   1.000
_cell.angle_alpha   90.00
_cell.angle_beta   90.00
_cell.angle_gamma   90.00
#
_symmetry.space_group_name_H-M   'P 1'
#
loop_
_entity.id
_entity.type
_entity.pdbx_description
1 polymer ?
#
loop_
_entity_poly.entity_id
_entity_poly.type
_entity_poly.pdbx_seq_one_letter_code
_entity_poly.pdbx_strand_id
1 'polypeptide(L)' 'MSCLTRKLQQKLTRYVQKNSSGFSTNDPECIREELVDKGVCPSDVTTDQVRIILKEVKNS' A
#
# COMPACT_ATOMS: atom_id res chain seq x y z
N MET A 1 -6.38 17.25 -0.29
CA MET A 1 -6.35 15.89 -0.86
C MET A 1 -5.15 15.78 -1.78
N SER A 2 -4.05 15.22 -1.30
CA SER A 2 -2.88 14.92 -2.13
C SER A 2 -3.14 13.59 -2.81
N CYS A 3 -3.42 13.59 -4.11
CA CYS A 3 -3.63 12.35 -4.88
C CYS A 3 -2.26 11.69 -5.11
N LEU A 4 -2.11 10.38 -4.83
CA LEU A 4 -0.90 9.65 -5.19
C LEU A 4 -0.71 9.73 -6.70
N THR A 5 0.55 9.86 -7.14
CA THR A 5 0.81 9.72 -8.57
C THR A 5 0.39 8.32 -9.03
N ARG A 6 -0.22 8.21 -10.20
CA ARG A 6 -0.67 6.92 -10.78
C ARG A 6 0.46 5.87 -10.79
N LYS A 7 1.71 6.31 -10.99
CA LYS A 7 2.90 5.45 -10.96
C LYS A 7 3.18 4.88 -9.57
N LEU A 8 3.04 5.69 -8.52
CA LEU A 8 3.21 5.24 -7.14
C LEU A 8 2.10 4.26 -6.74
N GLN A 9 0.85 4.57 -7.09
CA GLN A 9 -0.27 3.67 -6.86
C GLN A 9 -0.04 2.31 -7.52
N GLN A 10 0.29 2.27 -8.82
CA GLN A 10 0.59 1.01 -9.52
C GLN A 10 1.77 0.24 -8.90
N LYS A 11 2.82 0.92 -8.45
CA LYS A 11 3.97 0.28 -7.78
C LYS A 11 3.53 -0.38 -6.48
N LEU A 12 2.73 0.32 -5.68
CA LEU A 12 2.20 -0.19 -4.41
C LEU A 12 1.23 -1.34 -4.65
N THR A 13 0.28 -1.21 -5.57
CA THR A 13 -0.66 -2.27 -5.95
C THR A 13 0.07 -3.55 -6.34
N ARG A 14 1.08 -3.47 -7.23
CA ARG A 14 1.88 -4.63 -7.63
C ARG A 14 2.67 -5.24 -6.48
N TYR A 15 3.24 -4.41 -5.62
CA TYR A 15 4.01 -4.89 -4.47
C TYR A 15 3.10 -5.62 -3.49
N VAL A 16 1.97 -5.01 -3.14
CA VAL A 16 0.98 -5.58 -2.23
C VAL A 16 0.38 -6.86 -2.80
N GLN A 17 0.07 -6.92 -4.10
CA GLN A 17 -0.35 -8.16 -4.77
C GLN A 17 0.68 -9.27 -4.65
N LYS A 18 1.95 -8.97 -4.98
CA LYS A 18 3.05 -9.94 -4.96
C LYS A 18 3.37 -10.45 -3.55
N ASN A 19 3.15 -9.62 -2.53
CA ASN A 19 3.45 -9.94 -1.12
C ASN A 19 2.17 -10.11 -0.29
N SER A 20 1.03 -10.36 -0.93
CA SER A 20 -0.28 -10.42 -0.27
C SER A 20 -0.38 -11.48 0.82
N SER A 21 0.40 -12.56 0.70
CA SER A 21 0.55 -13.62 1.71
C SER A 21 1.59 -13.32 2.79
N GLY A 22 2.40 -12.27 2.62
CA GLY A 22 3.49 -11.90 3.51
C GLY A 22 3.12 -10.86 4.57
N PHE A 23 1.96 -10.21 4.44
CA PHE A 23 1.48 -9.27 5.46
C PHE A 23 0.94 -10.05 6.66
N SER A 24 1.52 -9.81 7.83
CA SER A 24 1.09 -10.47 9.07
C SER A 24 -0.30 -10.00 9.54
N THR A 25 -0.77 -8.85 9.05
CA THR A 25 -2.04 -8.24 9.44
C THR A 25 -2.72 -7.65 8.21
N ASN A 26 -4.06 -7.56 8.26
CA ASN A 26 -4.85 -6.80 7.28
C ASN A 26 -5.00 -5.32 7.67
N ASP A 27 -4.27 -4.88 8.69
CA ASP A 27 -4.40 -3.53 9.20
C ASP A 27 -3.63 -2.54 8.29
N PRO A 28 -4.30 -1.52 7.71
CA PRO A 28 -3.66 -0.61 6.78
C PRO A 28 -2.54 0.23 7.41
N GLU A 29 -2.57 0.45 8.73
CA GLU A 29 -1.55 1.20 9.46
C GLU A 29 -0.28 0.36 9.60
N CYS A 30 -0.40 -0.89 10.07
CA CYS A 30 0.73 -1.82 10.09
C CYS A 30 1.33 -2.06 8.71
N ILE A 31 0.49 -2.26 7.69
CA ILE A 31 0.96 -2.45 6.30
C ILE A 31 1.70 -1.20 5.81
N ARG A 32 1.20 0.01 6.14
CA ARG A 32 1.87 1.26 5.77
C ARG A 32 3.26 1.34 6.40
N GLU A 33 3.38 1.07 7.70
CA GLU A 33 4.67 1.07 8.40
C GLU A 33 5.64 0.08 7.75
N GLU A 34 5.20 -1.16 7.52
CA GLU A 34 6.05 -2.18 6.89
C GLU A 34 6.51 -1.78 5.47
N LEU A 35 5.64 -1.13 4.69
CA LEU A 35 5.97 -0.63 3.35
C LEU A 35 6.95 0.55 3.38
N VAL A 36 6.87 1.40 4.40
CA VAL A 36 7.79 2.52 4.61
C VAL A 36 9.14 2.00 5.08
N ASP A 37 9.17 1.10 6.05
CA ASP A 37 10.39 0.48 6.57
C ASP A 37 11.16 -0.29 5.49
N LYS A 38 10.44 -0.94 4.58
CA LYS A 38 11.02 -1.63 3.41
C LYS A 38 11.43 -0.68 2.28
N GLY A 39 11.22 0.64 2.41
CA GLY A 39 11.53 1.64 1.38
C GLY A 39 10.68 1.53 0.10
N VAL A 40 9.54 0.83 0.17
CA VAL A 40 8.64 0.61 -0.97
C VAL A 40 7.74 1.82 -1.20
N CYS A 41 7.31 2.42 -0.08
CA CYS A 41 6.35 3.51 0.02
C CYS A 41 6.99 4.75 0.66
N PRO A 42 6.73 5.96 0.16
CA PRO A 42 7.13 7.18 0.88
C PRO A 42 6.33 7.34 2.18
N SER A 43 6.93 7.97 3.19
CA SER A 43 6.31 8.29 4.48
C SER A 43 5.08 9.19 4.36
N ASP A 44 4.99 9.94 3.27
CA ASP A 44 3.88 10.87 2.97
C ASP A 44 2.60 10.16 2.52
N VAL A 45 2.64 8.84 2.30
CA VAL A 45 1.46 8.06 1.99
C VAL A 45 0.63 7.86 3.26
N THR A 46 -0.64 8.22 3.18
CA THR A 46 -1.56 8.11 4.31
C THR A 46 -2.21 6.74 4.38
N THR A 47 -2.65 6.36 5.58
CA THR A 47 -3.39 5.12 5.83
C THR A 47 -4.64 4.98 4.92
N ASP A 48 -5.34 6.09 4.64
CA ASP A 48 -6.50 6.08 3.72
C ASP A 48 -6.12 5.70 2.29
N GLN A 49 -4.98 6.19 1.79
CA GLN A 49 -4.49 5.85 0.46
C GLN A 49 -4.09 4.37 0.38
N VAL A 50 -3.46 3.84 1.43
CA VAL A 50 -3.14 2.40 1.54
C VAL A 50 -4.43 1.57 1.55
N ARG A 51 -5.47 2.03 2.25
CA ARG A 51 -6.77 1.36 2.27
C ARG A 51 -7.42 1.31 0.88
N ILE A 52 -7.29 2.35 0.06
CA ILE A 52 -7.76 2.35 -1.33
C ILE A 52 -7.00 1.31 -2.15
N ILE A 53 -5.66 1.29 -2.05
CA ILE A 53 -4.82 0.32 -2.76
C ILE A 53 -5.17 -1.11 -2.37
N LEU A 54 -5.32 -1.38 -1.07
CA LEU A 54 -5.70 -2.70 -0.57
C LEU A 54 -7.08 -3.14 -1.09
N LYS A 55 -8.04 -2.22 -1.19
CA LYS A 55 -9.35 -2.49 -1.80
C LYS A 55 -9.23 -2.80 -3.30
N GLU A 56 -8.42 -2.05 -4.04
CA GLU A 56 -8.18 -2.30 -5.47
C GLU A 56 -7.54 -3.67 -5.70
N VAL A 57 -6.59 -4.06 -4.83
CA VAL A 57 -5.95 -5.38 -4.88
C VAL A 57 -6.94 -6.51 -4.61
N LYS A 58 -7.86 -6.36 -3.65
CA LYS A 58 -8.89 -7.37 -3.37
C LYS A 58 -9.92 -7.53 -4.51
N ASN A 59 -10.08 -6.51 -5.33
CA ASN A 59 -11.04 -6.47 -6.43
C ASN A 59 -10.42 -6.84 -7.80
N SER A 60 -9.10 -7.09 -7.87
CA SER A 60 -8.37 -7.50 -9.08
C SER A 60 -8.03 -8.98 -9.06
#